data_AF-A0A6A6HJ23-F1
#
_entry.id   AF-A0A6A6HJ23-F1
#
_cell.length_a   1.000
_cell.length_b   1.000
_cell.length_c   1.000
_cell.angle_alpha   90.00
_cell.angle_beta   90.00
_cell.angle_gamma   90.00
#
_symmetry.space_group_name_H-M   'P 1'
#
loop_
_entity.id
_entity.type
_entity.pdbx_description
1 polymer ?
#
loop_
_entity_poly.entity_id
_entity_poly.type
_entity_poly.pdbx_seq_one_letter_code
_entity_poly.pdbx_strand_id
1 'polypeptide(L)'
;MANVKEGLFEETGIEPPTPLGTRSEIARYHDVDVFGHEEGHDIKYKTLSWQFVACLMIAEIVSNGMLSLPSSLAVVGIIPGVILIAFLGIFATYTSYLLVQFKLRHPDVHNMGDAGYILFGPIGREILAFGTVTFAIFGTGSLLLSGQIALAALSDSKLCLMLYTGIFTIPVLIGSFARTLDNLSWLGLLAAISMLMSGVVGMIGAGVDPSPQRHIDAALSSSFYEAFSSITNPVFAYAGHFMFFVLISEMKRPQDAMKAAYMLQGFATTFYIVFAIVMYVYLGPGVASPALSSLSPKWMKAAYGIAIPNFLIAGALYSHTASKLVFVRIFRKSKHLHSHTLMGWSVWIVLVILANGAAFVLAVGVPIFNYLVGLTASLFAAWYTYGVAGAFWLHDAYHDGDGWRTWARKWPQATLSALTFLAGAFICVAGLYASIKGIVDAYNSGSVPPAFSC
;
A
#
# COMPACT_ATOMS: atom_id res chain seq x y z
N MET A 1 6.14 -41.30 -7.84
CA MET A 1 5.50 -39.99 -7.55
C MET A 1 6.33 -38.78 -8.00
N ALA A 2 7.53 -38.93 -8.57
CA ALA A 2 8.31 -37.82 -9.14
C ALA A 2 7.94 -37.50 -10.61
N ASN A 3 7.55 -38.50 -11.41
CA ASN A 3 7.33 -38.34 -12.86
C ASN A 3 5.95 -37.79 -13.27
N VAL A 4 5.09 -37.39 -12.33
CA VAL A 4 3.79 -36.77 -12.65
C VAL A 4 3.87 -35.23 -12.57
N LYS A 5 4.89 -34.68 -11.91
CA LYS A 5 5.05 -33.22 -11.80
C LYS A 5 5.69 -32.59 -13.04
N GLU A 6 6.53 -33.31 -13.79
CA GLU A 6 7.18 -32.75 -14.98
C GLU A 6 6.20 -32.49 -16.14
N GLY A 7 5.17 -33.33 -16.29
CA GLY A 7 4.18 -33.16 -17.36
C GLY A 7 3.21 -31.98 -17.19
N LEU A 8 3.08 -31.41 -15.99
CA LEU A 8 2.14 -30.29 -15.74
C LEU A 8 2.77 -28.91 -16.02
N PHE A 9 4.10 -28.82 -16.06
CA PHE A 9 4.82 -27.55 -16.32
C PHE A 9 5.05 -27.29 -17.82
N GLU A 10 5.01 -28.32 -18.66
CA GLU A 10 5.21 -28.19 -20.11
C GLU A 10 3.97 -27.57 -20.81
N GLU A 11 2.77 -27.72 -20.26
CA GLU A 11 1.53 -27.18 -20.85
C GLU A 11 1.27 -25.68 -20.54
N THR A 12 1.98 -25.07 -19.58
CA THR A 12 1.70 -23.68 -19.16
C THR A 12 2.62 -22.63 -19.76
N GLY A 13 3.72 -23.01 -20.43
CA GLY A 13 4.71 -22.05 -20.95
C GLY A 13 5.37 -21.16 -19.88
N ILE A 14 5.15 -21.48 -18.60
CA ILE A 14 5.78 -20.83 -17.46
C ILE A 14 7.08 -21.57 -17.19
N GLU A 15 8.20 -21.02 -17.66
CA GLU A 15 9.53 -21.51 -17.27
C GLU A 15 9.60 -21.57 -15.73
N PRO A 16 10.07 -22.68 -15.13
CA PRO A 16 10.33 -22.72 -13.71
C PRO A 16 11.31 -21.57 -13.37
N PRO A 17 11.21 -20.95 -12.18
CA PRO A 17 12.13 -19.89 -11.80
C PRO A 17 13.55 -20.43 -11.95
N THR A 18 14.30 -19.87 -12.90
CA THR A 18 15.71 -20.19 -13.08
C THR A 18 16.38 -19.92 -11.73
N PRO A 19 17.13 -20.86 -11.15
CA PRO A 19 17.91 -20.57 -9.96
C PRO A 19 19.02 -19.58 -10.36
N LEU A 20 18.73 -18.28 -10.23
CA LEU A 20 19.68 -17.18 -10.42
C LEU A 20 20.47 -17.05 -9.10
N GLY A 21 21.79 -17.26 -9.04
CA GLY A 21 22.75 -17.47 -10.11
C GLY A 21 24.05 -18.07 -9.55
N THR A 22 24.99 -18.34 -10.45
CA THR A 22 26.36 -18.72 -10.08
C THR A 22 26.99 -17.66 -9.18
N ARG A 23 27.98 -18.01 -8.35
CA ARG A 23 28.66 -17.06 -7.43
C ARG A 23 29.16 -15.79 -8.16
N SER A 24 29.46 -15.89 -9.46
CA SER A 24 29.84 -14.78 -10.33
C SER A 24 28.71 -13.81 -10.68
N GLU A 25 27.47 -14.26 -10.83
CA GLU A 25 26.33 -13.38 -11.15
C GLU A 25 25.92 -12.56 -9.93
N ILE A 26 26.02 -13.13 -8.73
CA ILE A 26 25.80 -12.42 -7.47
C ILE A 26 26.87 -11.34 -7.27
N ALA A 27 28.14 -11.64 -7.56
CA ALA A 27 29.21 -10.67 -7.49
C ALA A 27 28.98 -9.48 -8.45
N ARG A 28 28.59 -9.78 -9.70
CA ARG A 28 28.31 -8.75 -10.72
C ARG A 28 27.13 -7.85 -10.36
N TYR A 29 26.11 -8.36 -9.67
CA TYR A 29 24.99 -7.53 -9.19
C TYR A 29 25.48 -6.42 -8.24
N HIS A 30 26.40 -6.73 -7.33
CA HIS A 30 26.92 -5.76 -6.37
C HIS A 30 27.87 -4.71 -6.99
N ASP A 31 28.39 -4.95 -8.19
CA ASP A 31 29.18 -3.96 -8.93
C ASP A 31 28.32 -2.80 -9.46
N VAL A 32 27.02 -3.04 -9.67
CA VAL A 32 26.09 -2.10 -10.33
C VAL A 32 24.90 -1.68 -9.45
N ASP A 33 24.73 -2.27 -8.27
CA ASP A 33 23.63 -1.92 -7.36
C ASP A 33 23.77 -0.50 -6.80
N VAL A 34 22.63 0.08 -6.36
CA VAL A 34 22.53 1.48 -5.88
C VAL A 34 23.60 1.85 -4.84
N PHE A 35 24.04 0.89 -4.04
CA PHE A 35 24.93 1.11 -2.90
C PHE A 35 26.38 0.67 -3.16
N GLY A 36 26.64 -0.09 -4.22
CA GLY A 36 27.96 -0.62 -4.58
C GLY A 36 28.56 -1.55 -3.51
N HIS A 37 29.86 -1.82 -3.58
CA HIS A 37 30.56 -2.55 -2.51
C HIS A 37 30.73 -1.67 -1.27
N GLU A 38 30.19 -2.13 -0.13
CA GLU A 38 30.23 -1.42 1.15
C GLU A 38 31.31 -1.97 2.11
N GLU A 39 32.23 -2.80 1.60
CA GLU A 39 33.35 -3.35 2.38
C GLU A 39 34.32 -2.20 2.75
N GLY A 40 34.32 -1.81 4.03
CA GLY A 40 35.20 -0.75 4.55
C GLY A 40 34.54 0.63 4.72
N HIS A 41 33.23 0.76 4.47
CA HIS A 41 32.47 1.99 4.76
C HIS A 41 31.87 1.98 6.18
N ASP A 42 31.83 3.16 6.82
CA ASP A 42 31.30 3.34 8.18
C ASP A 42 29.78 3.14 8.27
N ILE A 43 29.04 3.49 7.21
CA ILE A 43 27.59 3.29 7.10
C ILE A 43 27.32 2.20 6.06
N LYS A 44 26.58 1.17 6.46
CA LYS A 44 26.16 0.06 5.59
C LYS A 44 24.66 0.12 5.39
N TYR A 45 24.22 0.20 4.13
CA TYR A 45 22.81 0.25 3.76
C TYR A 45 22.24 -1.15 3.49
N LYS A 46 23.05 -2.11 2.99
CA LYS A 46 22.61 -3.50 2.73
C LYS A 46 22.62 -4.37 3.98
N THR A 47 21.76 -4.06 4.96
CA THR A 47 21.76 -4.72 6.27
C THR A 47 20.62 -5.71 6.48
N LEU A 48 19.57 -5.65 5.66
CA LEU A 48 18.32 -6.37 5.93
C LEU A 48 18.34 -7.81 5.41
N SER A 49 17.79 -8.74 6.19
CA SER A 49 17.50 -10.11 5.74
C SER A 49 16.14 -10.17 5.04
N TRP A 50 15.89 -11.21 4.22
CA TRP A 50 14.60 -11.38 3.55
C TRP A 50 13.45 -11.55 4.54
N GLN A 51 13.67 -12.17 5.70
CA GLN A 51 12.65 -12.33 6.75
C GLN A 51 12.26 -10.98 7.33
N PHE A 52 13.27 -10.13 7.60
CA PHE A 52 13.00 -8.81 8.16
C PHE A 52 12.31 -7.91 7.13
N VAL A 53 12.73 -7.96 5.86
CA VAL A 53 12.02 -7.28 4.77
C VAL A 53 10.58 -7.78 4.62
N ALA A 54 10.32 -9.08 4.78
CA ALA A 54 8.96 -9.61 4.76
C ALA A 54 8.11 -9.00 5.88
N CYS A 55 8.64 -8.89 7.09
CA CYS A 55 7.97 -8.23 8.21
C CYS A 55 7.71 -6.74 7.93
N LEU A 56 8.65 -6.03 7.29
CA LEU A 56 8.46 -4.62 6.91
C LEU A 56 7.43 -4.45 5.80
N MET A 57 7.41 -5.33 4.81
CA MET A 57 6.37 -5.32 3.78
C MET A 57 4.99 -5.62 4.38
N ILE A 58 4.91 -6.57 5.32
CA ILE A 58 3.67 -6.86 6.05
C ILE A 58 3.25 -5.63 6.86
N ALA A 59 4.19 -4.95 7.50
CA ALA A 59 3.91 -3.73 8.26
C ALA A 59 3.34 -2.61 7.39
N GLU A 60 3.84 -2.49 6.16
CA GLU A 60 3.35 -1.50 5.20
C GLU A 60 1.93 -1.84 4.71
N ILE A 61 1.69 -3.09 4.34
CA ILE A 61 0.44 -3.53 3.75
C ILE A 61 -0.66 -3.68 4.80
N VAL A 62 -0.38 -4.37 5.91
CA VAL A 62 -1.34 -4.61 7.01
C VAL A 62 -1.43 -3.37 7.91
N SER A 63 -2.09 -2.35 7.37
CA SER A 63 -2.36 -1.09 8.04
C SER A 63 -3.85 -0.75 7.95
N ASN A 64 -4.24 0.51 7.85
CA ASN A 64 -5.64 0.94 7.90
C ASN A 64 -6.53 0.41 6.75
N GLY A 65 -5.96 0.04 5.60
CA GLY A 65 -6.72 -0.45 4.46
C GLY A 65 -7.60 -1.67 4.77
N MET A 66 -7.14 -2.57 5.65
CA MET A 66 -7.92 -3.75 6.05
C MET A 66 -9.28 -3.41 6.67
N LEU A 67 -9.40 -2.23 7.30
CA LEU A 67 -10.60 -1.81 8.01
C LEU A 67 -11.78 -1.54 7.06
N SER A 68 -11.52 -1.38 5.76
CA SER A 68 -12.55 -1.20 4.73
C SER A 68 -13.07 -2.53 4.16
N LEU A 69 -12.35 -3.63 4.33
CA LEU A 69 -12.66 -4.91 3.68
C LEU A 69 -14.03 -5.47 4.08
N PRO A 70 -14.47 -5.45 5.34
CA PRO A 70 -15.80 -5.94 5.71
C PRO A 70 -16.93 -5.20 4.99
N SER A 71 -16.79 -3.89 4.79
CA SER A 71 -17.78 -3.09 4.04
C SER A 71 -17.87 -3.49 2.56
N SER A 72 -16.77 -4.02 1.99
CA SER A 72 -16.78 -4.51 0.60
C SER A 72 -17.66 -5.76 0.47
N LEU A 73 -17.62 -6.66 1.46
CA LEU A 73 -18.51 -7.82 1.54
C LEU A 73 -19.97 -7.40 1.74
N ALA A 74 -20.23 -6.32 2.48
CA ALA A 74 -21.58 -5.82 2.67
C ALA A 74 -22.22 -5.26 1.40
N VAL A 75 -21.41 -4.74 0.47
CA VAL A 75 -21.93 -4.16 -0.78
C VAL A 75 -22.22 -5.23 -1.83
N VAL A 76 -21.33 -6.19 -2.04
CA VAL A 76 -21.46 -7.21 -3.12
C VAL A 76 -21.89 -8.59 -2.61
N GLY A 77 -21.88 -8.83 -1.31
CA GLY A 77 -22.08 -10.13 -0.68
C GLY A 77 -20.77 -10.86 -0.36
N ILE A 78 -20.86 -11.84 0.53
CA ILE A 78 -19.69 -12.55 1.08
C ILE A 78 -18.92 -13.35 0.02
N ILE A 79 -19.61 -14.03 -0.90
CA ILE A 79 -18.98 -14.89 -1.91
C ILE A 79 -18.15 -14.06 -2.90
N PRO A 80 -18.72 -13.09 -3.65
CA PRO A 80 -17.94 -12.30 -4.58
C PRO A 80 -16.90 -11.44 -3.85
N GLY A 81 -17.19 -10.93 -2.65
CA GLY A 81 -16.24 -10.17 -1.85
C GLY A 81 -14.98 -10.96 -1.48
N VAL A 82 -15.13 -12.19 -1.00
CA VAL A 82 -14.00 -13.06 -0.65
C VAL A 82 -13.21 -13.48 -1.90
N ILE A 83 -13.90 -13.84 -2.98
CA ILE A 83 -13.25 -14.18 -4.27
C ILE A 83 -12.41 -12.99 -4.76
N LEU A 84 -12.93 -11.77 -4.65
CA LEU A 84 -12.24 -10.56 -5.07
C LEU A 84 -10.99 -10.27 -4.24
N ILE A 85 -11.08 -10.40 -2.90
CA ILE A 85 -9.91 -10.25 -2.02
C ILE A 85 -8.84 -11.29 -2.37
N ALA A 86 -9.24 -12.56 -2.53
CA ALA A 86 -8.31 -13.63 -2.88
C ALA A 86 -7.66 -13.42 -4.25
N PHE A 87 -8.47 -13.06 -5.27
CA PHE A 87 -7.99 -12.78 -6.62
C PHE A 87 -7.00 -11.61 -6.64
N LEU A 88 -7.32 -10.50 -5.98
CA LEU A 88 -6.44 -9.33 -5.92
C LEU A 88 -5.15 -9.62 -5.14
N GLY A 89 -5.19 -10.52 -4.16
CA GLY A 89 -3.99 -10.98 -3.47
C GLY A 89 -3.10 -11.88 -4.35
N ILE A 90 -3.68 -12.80 -5.12
CA ILE A 90 -2.95 -13.60 -6.11
C ILE A 90 -2.35 -12.70 -7.20
N PHE A 91 -3.14 -11.75 -7.70
CA PHE A 91 -2.69 -10.82 -8.72
C PHE A 91 -1.55 -9.91 -8.20
N ALA A 92 -1.64 -9.42 -6.96
CA ALA A 92 -0.55 -8.70 -6.30
C ALA A 92 0.72 -9.56 -6.12
N THR A 93 0.58 -10.89 -5.95
CA THR A 93 1.73 -11.81 -5.96
C THR A 93 2.41 -11.83 -7.33
N TYR A 94 1.61 -11.92 -8.40
CA TYR A 94 2.13 -11.92 -9.76
C TYR A 94 2.85 -10.60 -10.10
N THR A 95 2.27 -9.46 -9.75
CA THR A 95 2.94 -8.18 -10.00
C THR A 95 4.18 -7.99 -9.14
N SER A 96 4.19 -8.51 -7.90
CA SER A 96 5.41 -8.61 -7.07
C SER A 96 6.53 -9.37 -7.79
N TYR A 97 6.20 -10.49 -8.42
CA TYR A 97 7.16 -11.25 -9.22
C TYR A 97 7.75 -10.39 -10.35
N LEU A 98 6.92 -9.67 -11.11
CA LEU A 98 7.41 -8.79 -12.17
C LEU A 98 8.32 -7.67 -11.64
N LEU A 99 7.95 -7.06 -10.51
CA LEU A 99 8.75 -6.03 -9.84
C LEU A 99 10.10 -6.56 -9.35
N VAL A 100 10.13 -7.74 -8.73
CA VAL A 100 11.38 -8.36 -8.28
C VAL A 100 12.27 -8.69 -9.47
N GLN A 101 11.73 -9.26 -10.55
CA GLN A 101 12.51 -9.54 -11.76
C GLN A 101 13.08 -8.27 -12.38
N PHE A 102 12.28 -7.21 -12.46
CA PHE A 102 12.73 -5.90 -12.95
C PHE A 102 13.86 -5.34 -12.08
N LYS A 103 13.73 -5.39 -10.74
CA LYS A 103 14.76 -4.92 -9.81
C LYS A 103 16.06 -5.72 -9.91
N LEU A 104 15.96 -7.04 -10.08
CA LEU A 104 17.15 -7.89 -10.22
C LEU A 104 17.89 -7.63 -11.53
N ARG A 105 17.18 -7.22 -12.59
CA ARG A 105 17.76 -6.85 -13.89
C ARG A 105 18.32 -5.42 -13.92
N HIS A 106 17.70 -4.50 -13.18
CA HIS A 106 18.09 -3.08 -13.10
C HIS A 106 18.47 -2.72 -11.65
N PRO A 107 19.68 -3.12 -11.18
CA PRO A 107 20.08 -3.00 -9.78
C PRO A 107 20.20 -1.55 -9.30
N ASP A 108 20.35 -0.59 -10.22
CA ASP A 108 20.45 0.85 -10.01
C ASP A 108 19.10 1.53 -9.71
N VAL A 109 17.97 0.85 -9.94
CA VAL A 109 16.63 1.37 -9.63
C VAL A 109 16.38 1.36 -8.13
N HIS A 110 16.34 2.53 -7.48
CA HIS A 110 16.08 2.59 -6.04
C HIS A 110 14.60 2.79 -5.68
N ASN A 111 13.84 3.48 -6.54
CA ASN A 111 12.44 3.85 -6.29
C ASN A 111 11.62 3.81 -7.59
N MET A 112 10.30 3.97 -7.48
CA MET A 112 9.38 3.98 -8.63
C MET A 112 9.70 5.06 -9.67
N GLY A 113 10.25 6.20 -9.27
CA GLY A 113 10.69 7.25 -10.20
C GLY A 113 11.87 6.80 -11.07
N ASP A 114 12.84 6.08 -10.50
CA ASP A 114 13.95 5.52 -11.27
C ASP A 114 13.47 4.44 -12.25
N ALA A 115 12.52 3.60 -11.84
CA ALA A 115 11.87 2.64 -12.74
C ALA A 115 11.09 3.35 -13.88
N GLY A 116 10.42 4.46 -13.57
CA GLY A 116 9.75 5.29 -14.56
C GLY A 116 10.69 5.93 -15.58
N TYR A 117 11.93 6.21 -15.18
CA TYR A 117 12.96 6.69 -16.10
C TYR A 117 13.32 5.66 -17.15
N ILE A 118 13.41 4.39 -16.76
CA ILE A 118 13.71 3.30 -17.69
C ILE A 118 12.55 3.14 -18.68
N LEU A 119 11.30 3.13 -18.20
CA LEU A 119 10.12 2.92 -19.04
C LEU A 119 9.85 4.05 -20.05
N PHE A 120 9.84 5.30 -19.58
CA PHE A 120 9.37 6.45 -20.38
C PHE A 120 10.30 7.66 -20.30
N GLY A 121 11.58 7.46 -19.97
CA GLY A 121 12.57 8.53 -19.90
C GLY A 121 12.27 9.57 -18.82
N PRO A 122 12.72 10.83 -19.00
CA PRO A 122 12.55 11.89 -18.01
C PRO A 122 11.10 12.12 -17.57
N ILE A 123 10.13 12.00 -18.49
CA ILE A 123 8.72 12.22 -18.18
C ILE A 123 8.19 11.11 -17.27
N GLY A 124 8.51 9.84 -17.57
CA GLY A 124 8.11 8.71 -16.72
C GLY A 124 8.66 8.81 -15.30
N ARG A 125 9.91 9.30 -15.16
CA ARG A 125 10.51 9.57 -13.85
C ARG A 125 9.67 10.56 -13.05
N GLU A 126 9.34 11.71 -13.63
CA GLU A 126 8.60 12.74 -12.91
C GLU A 126 7.18 12.27 -12.56
N ILE A 127 6.49 11.56 -13.46
CA ILE A 127 5.14 11.04 -13.21
C ILE A 127 5.14 10.03 -12.04
N LEU A 128 6.02 9.02 -12.06
CA LEU A 128 6.03 7.99 -11.02
C LEU A 128 6.61 8.49 -9.70
N ALA A 129 7.57 9.44 -9.72
CA ALA A 129 8.07 10.08 -8.51
C ALA A 129 7.00 10.98 -7.87
N PHE A 130 6.33 11.81 -8.66
CA PHE A 130 5.23 12.66 -8.19
C PHE A 130 4.08 11.82 -7.65
N GLY A 131 3.71 10.74 -8.34
CA GLY A 131 2.70 9.82 -7.86
C GLY A 131 3.06 9.16 -6.52
N THR A 132 4.35 8.88 -6.27
CA THR A 132 4.79 8.27 -5.00
C THR A 132 4.68 9.26 -3.85
N VAL A 133 5.12 10.51 -4.07
CA VAL A 133 4.97 11.59 -3.08
C VAL A 133 3.49 11.85 -2.78
N THR A 134 2.66 11.89 -3.82
CA THR A 134 1.22 12.15 -3.66
C THR A 134 0.52 10.96 -2.99
N PHE A 135 0.83 9.72 -3.36
CA PHE A 135 0.32 8.53 -2.68
C PHE A 135 0.65 8.55 -1.19
N ALA A 136 1.88 8.91 -0.83
CA ALA A 136 2.27 9.03 0.57
C ALA A 136 1.48 10.12 1.31
N ILE A 137 1.21 11.27 0.68
CA ILE A 137 0.35 12.33 1.26
C ILE A 137 -1.09 11.81 1.47
N PHE A 138 -1.66 11.09 0.51
CA PHE A 138 -2.98 10.47 0.65
C PHE A 138 -2.98 9.37 1.73
N GLY A 139 -1.92 8.57 1.83
CA GLY A 139 -1.72 7.58 2.89
C GLY A 139 -1.67 8.22 4.28
N THR A 140 -0.92 9.31 4.45
CA THR A 140 -0.95 10.12 5.67
C THR A 140 -2.36 10.64 5.95
N GLY A 141 -3.05 11.20 4.95
CA GLY A 141 -4.43 11.70 5.11
C GLY A 141 -5.40 10.62 5.57
N SER A 142 -5.29 9.42 5.01
CA SER A 142 -6.08 8.25 5.40
C SER A 142 -5.85 7.83 6.85
N LEU A 143 -4.60 7.90 7.33
CA LEU A 143 -4.26 7.61 8.73
C LEU A 143 -4.67 8.73 9.68
N LEU A 144 -4.60 10.00 9.25
CA LEU A 144 -5.14 11.13 10.01
C LEU A 144 -6.66 11.01 10.19
N LEU A 145 -7.39 10.64 9.13
CA LEU A 145 -8.82 10.37 9.19
C LEU A 145 -9.14 9.16 10.09
N SER A 146 -8.32 8.10 10.03
CA SER A 146 -8.47 6.95 10.93
C SER A 146 -8.25 7.34 12.40
N GLY A 147 -7.25 8.18 12.66
CA GLY A 147 -6.97 8.75 13.98
C GLY A 147 -8.07 9.68 14.48
N GLN A 148 -8.67 10.50 13.61
CA GLN A 148 -9.85 11.30 13.90
C GLN A 148 -11.01 10.42 14.40
N ILE A 149 -11.33 9.36 13.65
CA ILE A 149 -12.42 8.43 14.00
C ILE A 149 -12.12 7.73 15.33
N ALA A 150 -10.86 7.32 15.55
CA ALA A 150 -10.43 6.73 16.81
C ALA A 150 -10.60 7.69 18.00
N LEU A 151 -10.16 8.94 17.88
CA LEU A 151 -10.31 9.94 18.95
C LEU A 151 -11.77 10.27 19.23
N ALA A 152 -12.60 10.41 18.19
CA ALA A 152 -14.03 10.62 18.33
C ALA A 152 -14.70 9.46 19.08
N ALA A 153 -14.40 8.21 18.68
CA ALA A 153 -14.91 7.01 19.35
C ALA A 153 -14.48 6.91 20.82
N LEU A 154 -13.22 7.27 21.15
CA LEU A 154 -12.70 7.21 22.52
C LEU A 154 -13.28 8.27 23.44
N SER A 155 -13.65 9.43 22.89
CA SER A 155 -14.10 10.59 23.66
C SER A 155 -15.60 10.84 23.59
N ASP A 156 -16.36 9.91 23.01
CA ASP A 156 -17.82 9.99 22.82
C ASP A 156 -18.23 11.22 21.98
N SER A 157 -17.44 11.55 20.94
CA SER A 157 -17.69 12.61 19.97
C SER A 157 -18.01 14.00 20.58
N LYS A 158 -17.34 14.33 21.70
CA LYS A 158 -17.51 15.61 22.41
C LYS A 158 -17.00 16.84 21.66
N LEU A 159 -16.06 16.65 20.74
CA LEU A 159 -15.52 17.70 19.89
C LEU A 159 -15.95 17.49 18.44
N CYS A 160 -15.79 18.53 17.66
CA CYS A 160 -15.97 18.48 16.22
C CYS A 160 -14.91 17.58 15.55
N LEU A 161 -15.30 16.86 14.49
CA LEU A 161 -14.41 15.95 13.76
C LEU A 161 -13.16 16.65 13.23
N MET A 162 -13.31 17.87 12.69
CA MET A 162 -12.16 18.68 12.24
C MET A 162 -11.13 18.92 13.36
N LEU A 163 -11.59 19.16 14.61
CA LEU A 163 -10.70 19.37 15.74
C LEU A 163 -9.96 18.08 16.12
N TYR A 164 -10.63 16.92 16.08
CA TYR A 164 -9.95 15.64 16.30
C TYR A 164 -8.86 15.39 15.26
N THR A 165 -9.11 15.69 13.99
CA THR A 165 -8.07 15.58 12.93
C THR A 165 -6.89 16.50 13.25
N GLY A 166 -7.16 17.73 13.70
CA GLY A 166 -6.09 18.67 14.08
C GLY A 166 -5.26 18.17 15.26
N ILE A 167 -5.93 17.69 16.31
CA ILE A 167 -5.28 17.09 17.49
C ILE A 167 -4.42 15.90 17.09
N PHE A 168 -4.92 15.04 16.20
CA PHE A 168 -4.18 13.84 15.76
C PHE A 168 -3.02 14.19 14.81
N THR A 169 -3.13 15.28 14.04
CA THR A 169 -2.08 15.72 13.11
C THR A 169 -0.83 16.22 13.84
N ILE A 170 -0.97 16.84 15.02
CA ILE A 170 0.17 17.36 15.80
C ILE A 170 1.23 16.29 16.12
N PRO A 171 0.90 15.14 16.76
CA PRO A 171 1.90 14.11 17.04
C PRO A 171 2.44 13.44 15.77
N VAL A 172 1.62 13.28 14.71
CA VAL A 172 2.07 12.76 13.41
C VAL A 172 3.11 13.71 12.78
N LEU A 173 2.85 15.01 12.81
CA LEU A 173 3.76 16.06 12.36
C LEU A 173 5.09 16.01 13.14
N ILE A 174 5.02 15.92 14.46
CA ILE A 174 6.21 15.82 15.32
C ILE A 174 7.04 14.58 14.96
N GLY A 175 6.38 13.42 14.82
CA GLY A 175 7.03 12.16 14.43
C GLY A 175 7.66 12.21 13.04
N SER A 176 7.15 13.05 12.14
CA SER A 176 7.64 13.20 10.77
C SER A 176 8.97 13.98 10.66
N PHE A 177 9.35 14.76 11.68
CA PHE A 177 10.53 15.63 11.60
C PHE A 177 11.87 14.89 11.66
N ALA A 178 11.91 13.63 12.11
CA ALA A 178 13.13 12.84 12.13
C ALA A 178 13.72 12.77 10.71
N ARG A 179 14.97 13.21 10.52
CA ARG A 179 15.65 13.20 9.21
C ARG A 179 16.28 11.86 8.86
N THR A 180 16.75 11.14 9.87
CA THR A 180 17.40 9.84 9.71
C THR A 180 16.43 8.73 10.10
N LEU A 181 16.54 7.60 9.41
CA LEU A 181 15.60 6.48 9.48
C LEU A 181 16.14 5.28 10.28
N ASP A 182 17.21 5.46 11.05
CA ASP A 182 17.99 4.35 11.61
C ASP A 182 17.17 3.42 12.54
N ASN A 183 16.08 3.92 13.15
CA ASN A 183 15.17 3.15 13.99
C ASN A 183 13.78 2.93 13.37
N LEU A 184 13.57 3.35 12.13
CA LEU A 184 12.24 3.42 11.52
C LEU A 184 11.66 2.04 11.20
N SER A 185 12.52 1.09 10.83
CA SER A 185 12.12 -0.30 10.58
C SER A 185 11.51 -0.96 11.82
N TRP A 186 12.02 -0.65 13.02
CA TRP A 186 11.46 -1.13 14.29
C TRP A 186 10.13 -0.44 14.62
N LEU A 187 10.02 0.86 14.34
CA LEU A 187 8.77 1.59 14.50
C LEU A 187 7.68 1.05 13.56
N GLY A 188 8.01 0.77 12.31
CA GLY A 188 7.10 0.13 11.35
C GLY A 188 6.60 -1.23 11.86
N LEU A 189 7.49 -2.06 12.42
CA LEU A 189 7.08 -3.34 13.00
C LEU A 189 6.15 -3.17 14.22
N LEU A 190 6.42 -2.18 15.08
CA LEU A 190 5.54 -1.84 16.20
C LEU A 190 4.15 -1.39 15.73
N ALA A 191 4.10 -0.57 14.68
CA ALA A 191 2.85 -0.14 14.04
C ALA A 191 2.04 -1.35 13.53
N ALA A 192 2.69 -2.27 12.82
CA ALA A 192 2.08 -3.49 12.32
C ALA A 192 1.50 -4.38 13.44
N ILE A 193 2.27 -4.59 14.52
CA ILE A 193 1.82 -5.39 15.66
C ILE A 193 0.61 -4.73 16.32
N SER A 194 0.65 -3.41 16.51
CA SER A 194 -0.49 -2.62 17.00
C SER A 194 -1.73 -2.83 16.12
N MET A 195 -1.58 -2.79 14.80
CA MET A 195 -2.72 -2.97 13.90
C MET A 195 -3.27 -4.41 13.89
N LEU A 196 -2.38 -5.41 13.87
CA LEU A 196 -2.76 -6.82 13.96
C LEU A 196 -3.53 -7.12 15.24
N MET A 197 -3.04 -6.62 16.38
CA MET A 197 -3.71 -6.77 17.67
C MET A 197 -5.06 -6.07 17.68
N SER A 198 -5.17 -4.87 17.11
CA SER A 198 -6.45 -4.18 16.95
C SER A 198 -7.44 -5.00 16.13
N GLY A 199 -7.01 -5.56 14.99
CA GLY A 199 -7.83 -6.42 14.15
C GLY A 199 -8.34 -7.67 14.87
N VAL A 200 -7.47 -8.34 15.64
CA VAL A 200 -7.84 -9.50 16.47
C VAL A 200 -8.85 -9.11 17.55
N VAL A 201 -8.61 -8.01 18.27
CA VAL A 201 -9.55 -7.50 19.27
C VAL A 201 -10.89 -7.11 18.65
N GLY A 202 -10.87 -6.53 17.45
CA GLY A 202 -12.08 -6.22 16.69
C GLY A 202 -12.90 -7.46 16.35
N MET A 203 -12.24 -8.52 15.85
CA MET A 203 -12.88 -9.81 15.56
C MET A 203 -13.47 -10.46 16.82
N ILE A 204 -12.75 -10.43 17.94
CA ILE A 204 -13.24 -10.93 19.23
C ILE A 204 -14.46 -10.12 19.67
N GLY A 205 -14.40 -8.80 19.58
CA GLY A 205 -15.49 -7.91 19.95
C GLY A 205 -16.75 -8.16 19.14
N ALA A 206 -16.62 -8.34 17.82
CA ALA A 206 -17.73 -8.68 16.94
C ALA A 206 -18.35 -10.04 17.31
N GLY A 207 -17.52 -11.03 17.63
CA GLY A 207 -17.99 -12.37 18.02
C GLY A 207 -18.69 -12.42 19.38
N VAL A 208 -18.21 -11.64 20.36
CA VAL A 208 -18.79 -11.58 21.72
C VAL A 208 -20.08 -10.76 21.75
N ASP A 209 -20.16 -9.68 20.97
CA ASP A 209 -21.31 -8.77 20.95
C ASP A 209 -21.79 -8.54 19.50
N PRO A 210 -22.41 -9.56 18.89
CA PRO A 210 -22.81 -9.51 17.49
C PRO A 210 -24.02 -8.59 17.25
N SER A 211 -24.11 -8.02 16.05
CA SER A 211 -25.22 -7.16 15.65
C SER A 211 -26.55 -7.94 15.66
N PRO A 212 -27.61 -7.43 16.32
CA PRO A 212 -28.92 -8.09 16.35
C PRO A 212 -29.54 -8.28 14.97
N GLN A 213 -29.24 -7.38 14.02
CA GLN A 213 -29.76 -7.37 12.66
C GLN A 213 -28.83 -8.10 11.66
N ARG A 214 -27.86 -8.86 12.17
CA ARG A 214 -26.92 -9.59 11.31
C ARG A 214 -27.66 -10.62 10.45
N HIS A 215 -27.39 -10.57 9.16
CA HIS A 215 -27.71 -11.62 8.21
C HIS A 215 -26.55 -11.71 7.22
N ILE A 216 -26.48 -12.84 6.53
CA ILE A 216 -25.39 -13.12 5.59
C ILE A 216 -26.00 -13.12 4.20
N ASP A 217 -25.58 -12.16 3.39
CA ASP A 217 -25.93 -12.14 1.97
C ASP A 217 -24.84 -12.84 1.17
N ALA A 218 -25.23 -13.92 0.49
CA ALA A 218 -24.31 -14.69 -0.34
C ALA A 218 -23.77 -13.86 -1.50
N ALA A 219 -24.67 -13.16 -2.19
CA ALA A 219 -24.40 -12.25 -3.28
C ALA A 219 -25.49 -11.17 -3.34
N LEU A 220 -25.09 -9.94 -3.60
CA LEU A 220 -25.98 -8.79 -3.74
C LEU A 220 -25.76 -8.13 -5.10
N SER A 221 -26.86 -7.66 -5.70
CA SER A 221 -26.77 -6.75 -6.84
C SER A 221 -26.54 -5.33 -6.33
N SER A 222 -25.47 -4.69 -6.79
CA SER A 222 -25.18 -3.29 -6.49
C SER A 222 -25.15 -2.48 -7.78
N SER A 223 -25.31 -1.16 -7.65
CA SER A 223 -25.01 -0.27 -8.78
C SER A 223 -23.54 -0.39 -9.18
N PHE A 224 -23.20 0.02 -10.42
CA PHE A 224 -21.82 -0.05 -10.90
C PHE A 224 -20.83 0.65 -9.96
N TYR A 225 -21.15 1.86 -9.49
CA TYR A 225 -20.23 2.62 -8.65
C TYR A 225 -20.09 2.03 -7.23
N GLU A 226 -21.18 1.49 -6.66
CA GLU A 226 -21.12 0.80 -5.36
C GLU A 226 -20.29 -0.47 -5.48
N ALA A 227 -20.56 -1.31 -6.49
CA ALA A 227 -19.79 -2.52 -6.75
C ALA A 227 -18.31 -2.22 -6.97
N PHE A 228 -17.98 -1.10 -7.61
CA PHE A 228 -16.59 -0.71 -7.82
C PHE A 228 -15.87 -0.28 -6.54
N SER A 229 -16.59 0.29 -5.56
CA SER A 229 -16.01 0.59 -4.24
C SER A 229 -15.53 -0.67 -3.51
N SER A 230 -16.21 -1.81 -3.71
CA SER A 230 -15.78 -3.12 -3.22
C SER A 230 -14.52 -3.66 -3.90
N ILE A 231 -14.13 -3.11 -5.06
CA ILE A 231 -12.87 -3.39 -5.75
C ILE A 231 -11.77 -2.47 -5.23
N THR A 232 -12.03 -1.16 -5.13
CA THR A 232 -11.00 -0.19 -4.73
C THR A 232 -10.53 -0.37 -3.29
N ASN A 233 -11.38 -0.89 -2.41
CA ASN A 233 -11.02 -1.16 -1.02
C ASN A 233 -9.94 -2.24 -0.86
N PRO A 234 -10.11 -3.47 -1.37
CA PRO A 234 -9.03 -4.44 -1.42
C PRO A 234 -7.82 -3.95 -2.22
N VAL A 235 -8.02 -3.19 -3.31
CA VAL A 235 -6.89 -2.60 -4.07
C VAL A 235 -6.05 -1.69 -3.17
N PHE A 236 -6.68 -0.86 -2.33
CA PHE A 236 -5.97 -0.04 -1.36
C PHE A 236 -5.32 -0.89 -0.26
N ALA A 237 -6.00 -1.93 0.23
CA ALA A 237 -5.48 -2.80 1.28
C ALA A 237 -4.22 -3.58 0.86
N TYR A 238 -4.02 -3.82 -0.44
CA TYR A 238 -2.80 -4.43 -1.01
C TYR A 238 -1.78 -3.41 -1.55
N ALA A 239 -1.99 -2.12 -1.31
CA ALA A 239 -1.09 -1.08 -1.77
C ALA A 239 0.21 -1.06 -0.93
N GLY A 240 1.24 -1.74 -1.42
CA GLY A 240 2.60 -1.66 -0.83
C GLY A 240 3.73 -1.71 -1.86
N HIS A 241 3.41 -2.00 -3.13
CA HIS A 241 4.38 -2.25 -4.19
C HIS A 241 5.29 -1.06 -4.49
N PHE A 242 4.85 0.16 -4.20
CA PHE A 242 5.66 1.37 -4.38
C PHE A 242 6.95 1.38 -3.53
N MET A 243 6.98 0.64 -2.42
CA MET A 243 8.16 0.49 -1.54
C MET A 243 9.06 -0.70 -1.89
N PHE A 244 8.66 -1.58 -2.83
CA PHE A 244 9.39 -2.82 -3.10
C PHE A 244 10.83 -2.54 -3.53
N PHE A 245 11.05 -1.61 -4.46
CA PHE A 245 12.41 -1.30 -4.92
C PHE A 245 13.33 -0.79 -3.81
N VAL A 246 12.80 0.02 -2.88
CA VAL A 246 13.54 0.55 -1.74
C VAL A 246 13.91 -0.61 -0.81
N LEU A 247 12.92 -1.38 -0.37
CA LEU A 247 13.12 -2.49 0.58
C LEU A 247 14.04 -3.58 0.01
N ILE A 248 13.92 -3.90 -1.28
CA ILE A 248 14.78 -4.89 -1.94
C ILE A 248 16.22 -4.37 -2.06
N SER A 249 16.42 -3.06 -2.28
CA SER A 249 17.76 -2.47 -2.37
C SER A 249 18.54 -2.56 -1.05
N GLU A 250 17.84 -2.59 0.09
CA GLU A 250 18.45 -2.70 1.42
C GLU A 250 18.70 -4.16 1.86
N MET A 251 18.31 -5.14 1.04
CA MET A 251 18.55 -6.56 1.32
C MET A 251 20.03 -6.90 1.12
N LYS A 252 20.58 -7.68 2.05
CA LYS A 252 21.90 -8.33 1.88
C LYS A 252 21.97 -9.19 0.63
N ARG A 253 20.85 -9.85 0.29
CA ARG A 253 20.70 -10.74 -0.87
C ARG A 253 19.37 -10.47 -1.57
N PRO A 254 19.30 -9.49 -2.49
CA PRO A 254 18.08 -9.13 -3.20
C PRO A 254 17.43 -10.30 -3.97
N GLN A 255 18.19 -11.33 -4.32
CA GLN A 255 17.70 -12.54 -5.00
C GLN A 255 16.70 -13.34 -4.14
N ASP A 256 16.72 -13.14 -2.81
CA ASP A 256 15.76 -13.74 -1.89
C ASP A 256 14.45 -12.94 -1.78
N ALA A 257 14.28 -11.82 -2.51
CA ALA A 257 13.13 -10.93 -2.40
C ALA A 257 11.77 -11.61 -2.64
N MET A 258 11.70 -12.60 -3.54
CA MET A 258 10.44 -13.35 -3.74
C MET A 258 10.02 -14.16 -2.52
N LYS A 259 10.96 -14.60 -1.66
CA LYS A 259 10.62 -15.27 -0.40
C LYS A 259 9.88 -14.30 0.53
N ALA A 260 10.34 -13.05 0.58
CA ALA A 260 9.69 -11.99 1.33
C ALA A 260 8.30 -11.67 0.75
N ALA A 261 8.18 -11.54 -0.57
CA ALA A 261 6.91 -11.28 -1.24
C ALA A 261 5.88 -12.41 -1.04
N TYR A 262 6.27 -13.68 -1.11
CA TYR A 262 5.37 -14.80 -0.83
C TYR A 262 4.91 -14.84 0.63
N MET A 263 5.82 -14.60 1.58
CA MET A 263 5.46 -14.52 3.00
C MET A 263 4.48 -13.38 3.25
N LEU A 264 4.77 -12.19 2.74
CA LEU A 264 3.88 -11.04 2.78
C LEU A 264 2.49 -11.40 2.27
N GLN A 265 2.41 -11.88 1.04
CA GLN A 265 1.14 -11.97 0.34
C GLN A 265 0.28 -13.11 0.86
N GLY A 266 0.90 -14.23 1.25
CA GLY A 266 0.23 -15.33 1.92
C GLY A 266 -0.34 -14.91 3.28
N PHE A 267 0.46 -14.21 4.11
CA PHE A 267 0.01 -13.72 5.41
C PHE A 267 -1.11 -12.67 5.27
N ALA A 268 -0.88 -11.60 4.51
CA ALA A 268 -1.83 -10.50 4.35
C ALA A 268 -3.16 -10.99 3.76
N THR A 269 -3.13 -11.81 2.70
CA THR A 269 -4.36 -12.33 2.08
C THR A 269 -5.15 -13.22 3.03
N THR A 270 -4.48 -14.10 3.76
CA THR A 270 -5.14 -14.97 4.75
C THR A 270 -5.79 -14.12 5.84
N PHE A 271 -5.03 -13.17 6.41
CA PHE A 271 -5.53 -12.31 7.48
C PHE A 271 -6.68 -11.42 7.00
N TYR A 272 -6.61 -10.86 5.80
CA TYR A 272 -7.66 -10.03 5.20
C TYR A 272 -8.96 -10.80 4.97
N ILE A 273 -8.88 -12.02 4.43
CA ILE A 273 -10.07 -12.87 4.24
C ILE A 273 -10.69 -13.21 5.59
N VAL A 274 -9.88 -13.64 6.58
CA VAL A 274 -10.38 -13.97 7.92
C VAL A 274 -11.02 -12.75 8.57
N PHE A 275 -10.34 -11.60 8.57
CA PHE A 275 -10.86 -10.37 9.14
C PHE A 275 -12.16 -9.92 8.47
N ALA A 276 -12.21 -9.89 7.13
CA ALA A 276 -13.38 -9.50 6.37
C ALA A 276 -14.60 -10.40 6.67
N ILE A 277 -14.40 -11.73 6.63
CA ILE A 277 -15.45 -12.71 6.90
C ILE A 277 -15.96 -12.59 8.34
N VAL A 278 -15.06 -12.61 9.33
CA VAL A 278 -15.46 -12.60 10.74
C VAL A 278 -16.24 -11.33 11.07
N MET A 279 -15.71 -10.16 10.67
CA MET A 279 -16.40 -8.90 10.91
C MET A 279 -17.77 -8.87 10.22
N TYR A 280 -17.86 -9.27 8.96
CA TYR A 280 -19.13 -9.26 8.22
C TYR A 280 -20.17 -10.26 8.77
N VAL A 281 -19.77 -11.49 9.12
CA VAL A 281 -20.69 -12.52 9.65
C VAL A 281 -21.32 -12.11 10.99
N TYR A 282 -20.57 -11.38 11.82
CA TYR A 282 -21.07 -10.96 13.13
C TYR A 282 -21.73 -9.58 13.12
N LEU A 283 -21.38 -8.68 12.19
CA LEU A 283 -21.93 -7.32 12.13
C LEU A 283 -23.02 -7.14 11.06
N GLY A 284 -23.02 -7.99 10.02
CA GLY A 284 -23.98 -7.97 8.91
C GLY A 284 -23.77 -6.83 7.91
N PRO A 285 -24.77 -6.54 7.05
CA PRO A 285 -24.67 -5.54 5.99
C PRO A 285 -24.52 -4.09 6.47
N GLY A 286 -24.84 -3.83 7.75
CA GLY A 286 -24.65 -2.52 8.37
C GLY A 286 -23.21 -2.23 8.83
N VAL A 287 -22.23 -3.06 8.48
CA VAL A 287 -20.84 -2.83 8.86
C VAL A 287 -20.29 -1.55 8.23
N ALA A 288 -19.82 -0.65 9.07
CA ALA A 288 -19.25 0.63 8.71
C ALA A 288 -17.87 0.46 8.09
N SER A 289 -17.37 1.52 7.46
CA SER A 289 -16.01 1.63 6.98
C SER A 289 -15.40 2.89 7.59
N PRO A 290 -14.44 2.78 8.52
CA PRO A 290 -13.78 1.56 9.02
C PRO A 290 -14.68 0.65 9.89
N ALA A 291 -14.46 -0.67 9.78
CA ALA A 291 -15.29 -1.70 10.42
C ALA A 291 -15.26 -1.70 11.95
N LEU A 292 -14.21 -1.17 12.58
CA LEU A 292 -14.14 -1.06 14.04
C LEU A 292 -15.24 -0.16 14.61
N SER A 293 -15.76 0.79 13.81
CA SER A 293 -16.85 1.67 14.21
C SER A 293 -18.20 0.97 14.36
N SER A 294 -18.34 -0.27 13.90
CA SER A 294 -19.56 -1.06 14.05
C SER A 294 -19.57 -1.94 15.30
N LEU A 295 -18.48 -1.97 16.05
CA LEU A 295 -18.40 -2.72 17.30
C LEU A 295 -19.20 -2.01 18.40
N SER A 296 -19.62 -2.76 19.41
CA SER A 296 -20.23 -2.14 20.58
C SER A 296 -19.25 -1.21 21.31
N PRO A 297 -19.73 -0.19 22.04
CA PRO A 297 -18.89 0.91 22.51
C PRO A 297 -17.63 0.49 23.27
N LYS A 298 -17.71 -0.56 24.10
CA LYS A 298 -16.56 -1.09 24.84
C LYS A 298 -15.49 -1.67 23.91
N TRP A 299 -15.88 -2.50 22.95
CA TRP A 299 -14.97 -3.16 22.01
C TRP A 299 -14.44 -2.20 20.96
N MET A 300 -15.27 -1.27 20.49
CA MET A 300 -14.87 -0.18 19.60
C MET A 300 -13.75 0.65 20.22
N LYS A 301 -13.92 1.11 21.46
CA LYS A 301 -12.91 1.89 22.20
C LYS A 301 -11.61 1.10 22.40
N ALA A 302 -11.70 -0.18 22.75
CA ALA A 302 -10.53 -1.03 22.93
C ALA A 302 -9.75 -1.23 21.61
N ALA A 303 -10.45 -1.57 20.52
CA ALA A 303 -9.82 -1.80 19.22
C ALA A 303 -9.18 -0.52 18.67
N TYR A 304 -9.86 0.63 18.73
CA TYR A 304 -9.29 1.90 18.31
C TYR A 304 -8.11 2.36 19.18
N GLY A 305 -8.21 2.19 20.50
CA GLY A 305 -7.10 2.49 21.40
C GLY A 305 -5.83 1.71 21.03
N ILE A 306 -5.97 0.43 20.67
CA ILE A 306 -4.87 -0.42 20.23
C ILE A 306 -4.38 -0.05 18.81
N ALA A 307 -5.22 0.53 17.95
CA ALA A 307 -4.86 0.94 16.59
C ALA A 307 -4.11 2.28 16.52
N ILE A 308 -4.23 3.15 17.53
CA ILE A 308 -3.63 4.49 17.53
C ILE A 308 -2.11 4.48 17.27
N PRO A 309 -1.29 3.60 17.87
CA PRO A 309 0.13 3.54 17.57
C PRO A 309 0.42 3.31 16.09
N ASN A 310 -0.34 2.44 15.42
CA ASN A 310 -0.24 2.27 13.97
C ASN A 310 -0.54 3.58 13.22
N PHE A 311 -1.67 4.21 13.50
CA PHE A 311 -2.07 5.45 12.83
C PHE A 311 -1.05 6.59 13.00
N LEU A 312 -0.48 6.73 14.20
CA LEU A 312 0.55 7.72 14.49
C LEU A 312 1.85 7.43 13.74
N ILE A 313 2.36 6.20 13.89
CA ILE A 313 3.65 5.82 13.33
C ILE A 313 3.55 5.79 11.80
N ALA A 314 2.66 5.00 11.22
CA ALA A 314 2.53 4.90 9.77
C ALA A 314 2.23 6.26 9.12
N GLY A 315 1.46 7.13 9.79
CA GLY A 315 1.16 8.47 9.29
C GLY A 315 2.42 9.31 9.18
N ALA A 316 3.28 9.24 10.20
CA ALA A 316 4.58 9.90 10.22
C ALA A 316 5.54 9.30 9.19
N LEU A 317 5.53 7.99 8.99
CA LEU A 317 6.36 7.29 7.99
C LEU A 317 6.04 7.76 6.57
N TYR A 318 4.75 7.82 6.22
CA TYR A 318 4.32 8.29 4.90
C TYR A 318 4.66 9.76 4.68
N SER A 319 4.39 10.63 5.66
CA SER A 319 4.69 12.07 5.53
C SER A 319 6.19 12.33 5.45
N HIS A 320 6.98 11.60 6.24
CA HIS A 320 8.43 11.60 6.15
C HIS A 320 8.89 11.17 4.75
N THR A 321 8.35 10.07 4.21
CA THR A 321 8.72 9.54 2.89
C THR A 321 8.44 10.55 1.79
N ALA A 322 7.26 11.17 1.79
CA ALA A 322 6.91 12.25 0.86
C ALA A 322 7.92 13.40 0.93
N SER A 323 8.23 13.86 2.14
CA SER A 323 9.16 14.98 2.39
C SER A 323 10.60 14.63 1.96
N LYS A 324 11.05 13.40 2.25
CA LYS A 324 12.38 12.89 1.90
C LYS A 324 12.59 12.81 0.40
N LEU A 325 11.62 12.30 -0.36
CA LEU A 325 11.75 12.19 -1.80
C LEU A 325 11.93 13.58 -2.45
N VAL A 326 11.16 14.57 -2.01
CA VAL A 326 11.30 15.96 -2.49
C VAL A 326 12.62 16.58 -2.01
N PHE A 327 13.00 16.38 -0.75
CA PHE A 327 14.24 16.92 -0.18
C PHE A 327 15.48 16.38 -0.90
N VAL A 328 15.55 15.06 -1.12
CA VAL A 328 16.64 14.41 -1.87
C VAL A 328 16.68 14.94 -3.30
N ARG A 329 15.53 15.19 -3.93
CA ARG A 329 15.48 15.77 -5.28
C ARG A 329 16.07 17.18 -5.33
N ILE A 330 15.72 18.04 -4.38
CA ILE A 330 16.22 19.43 -4.30
C ILE A 330 17.73 19.45 -4.03
N PHE A 331 18.22 18.61 -3.13
CA PHE A 331 19.60 18.67 -2.64
C PHE A 331 20.52 17.54 -3.11
N ARG A 332 20.14 16.76 -4.14
CA ARG A 332 20.87 15.56 -4.62
C ARG A 332 22.37 15.78 -4.84
N LYS A 333 22.79 16.98 -5.22
CA LYS A 333 24.19 17.36 -5.49
C LYS A 333 24.72 18.45 -4.55
N SER A 334 24.14 18.57 -3.36
CA SER A 334 24.45 19.65 -2.42
C SER A 334 24.89 19.13 -1.05
N LYS A 335 25.77 19.87 -0.38
CA LYS A 335 26.19 19.59 1.01
C LYS A 335 25.04 19.55 2.02
N HIS A 336 23.91 20.19 1.69
CA HIS A 336 22.72 20.22 2.55
C HIS A 336 22.06 18.85 2.74
N LEU A 337 22.36 17.88 1.87
CA LEU A 337 21.87 16.51 1.98
C LEU A 337 22.56 15.72 3.11
N HIS A 338 23.86 15.93 3.30
CA HIS A 338 24.70 15.13 4.21
C HIS A 338 25.17 15.88 5.46
N SER A 339 24.94 17.19 5.56
CA SER A 339 25.41 18.01 6.68
C SER A 339 24.28 18.78 7.37
N HIS A 340 24.39 18.92 8.70
CA HIS A 340 23.47 19.74 9.51
C HIS A 340 23.67 21.23 9.21
N THR A 341 22.96 21.71 8.19
CA THR A 341 22.97 23.11 7.76
C THR A 341 21.63 23.77 8.06
N LEU A 342 21.64 25.07 8.37
CA LEU A 342 20.41 25.84 8.61
C LEU A 342 19.46 25.75 7.40
N MET A 343 19.97 26.01 6.19
CA MET A 343 19.19 25.92 4.95
C MET A 343 18.56 24.54 4.75
N GLY A 344 19.33 23.46 4.99
CA GLY A 344 18.80 22.11 4.93
C GLY A 344 17.64 21.95 5.89
N TRP A 345 17.84 22.24 7.19
CA TRP A 345 16.82 22.06 8.21
C TRP A 345 15.58 22.91 7.96
N SER A 346 15.74 24.16 7.52
CA SER A 346 14.62 25.03 7.14
C SER A 346 13.78 24.41 6.02
N VAL A 347 14.40 23.97 4.92
CA VAL A 347 13.66 23.32 3.81
C VAL A 347 13.01 22.02 4.26
N TRP A 348 13.68 21.22 5.08
CA TRP A 348 13.12 19.98 5.62
C TRP A 348 11.87 20.23 6.47
N ILE A 349 11.94 21.20 7.39
CA ILE A 349 10.80 21.57 8.24
C ILE A 349 9.64 22.04 7.39
N VAL A 350 9.89 22.89 6.39
CA VAL A 350 8.86 23.37 5.46
C VAL A 350 8.22 22.22 4.70
N LEU A 351 9.00 21.29 4.15
CA LEU A 351 8.47 20.14 3.42
C LEU A 351 7.59 19.25 4.30
N VAL A 352 8.02 18.96 5.53
CA VAL A 352 7.26 18.15 6.49
C VAL A 352 5.94 18.83 6.90
N ILE A 353 5.95 20.14 7.10
CA ILE A 353 4.74 20.93 7.40
C ILE A 353 3.79 20.92 6.21
N LEU A 354 4.30 21.12 4.98
CA LEU A 354 3.48 21.11 3.77
C LEU A 354 2.86 19.74 3.50
N ALA A 355 3.62 18.65 3.68
CA ALA A 355 3.13 17.28 3.48
C ALA A 355 2.01 16.94 4.48
N ASN A 356 2.22 17.22 5.78
CA ASN A 356 1.19 17.02 6.80
C ASN A 356 -0.02 17.96 6.61
N GLY A 357 0.21 19.21 6.21
CA GLY A 357 -0.86 20.17 5.92
C GLY A 357 -1.74 19.74 4.75
N ALA A 358 -1.13 19.23 3.67
CA ALA A 358 -1.87 18.66 2.54
C ALA A 358 -2.67 17.41 2.96
N ALA A 359 -2.07 16.52 3.76
CA ALA A 359 -2.75 15.35 4.29
C ALA A 359 -3.93 15.72 5.20
N PHE A 360 -3.78 16.75 6.05
CA PHE A 360 -4.85 17.28 6.89
C PHE A 360 -6.03 17.81 6.05
N VAL A 361 -5.73 18.62 5.02
CA VAL A 361 -6.75 19.16 4.11
C VAL A 361 -7.50 18.02 3.40
N LEU A 362 -6.80 16.96 2.97
CA LEU A 362 -7.43 15.79 2.36
C LEU A 362 -8.34 15.04 3.35
N ALA A 363 -7.87 14.81 4.58
CA ALA A 363 -8.63 14.12 5.62
C ALA A 363 -9.93 14.87 6.00
N VAL A 364 -9.87 16.20 6.06
CA VAL A 364 -11.05 17.05 6.37
C VAL A 364 -11.95 17.25 5.15
N GLY A 365 -11.38 17.31 3.94
CA GLY A 365 -12.13 17.52 2.70
C GLY A 365 -12.91 16.29 2.23
N VAL A 366 -12.40 15.09 2.51
CA VAL A 366 -13.08 13.81 2.23
C VAL A 366 -13.16 12.99 3.52
N PRO A 367 -14.04 13.37 4.48
CA PRO A 367 -14.09 12.75 5.80
C PRO A 367 -14.83 11.39 5.81
N ILE A 368 -14.96 10.75 4.65
CA ILE A 368 -15.43 9.38 4.50
C ILE A 368 -14.24 8.49 4.17
N PHE A 369 -13.92 7.58 5.08
CA PHE A 369 -12.79 6.67 4.97
C PHE A 369 -12.81 5.89 3.65
N ASN A 370 -13.94 5.28 3.32
CA ASN A 370 -14.13 4.49 2.10
C ASN A 370 -13.82 5.28 0.81
N TYR A 371 -14.23 6.55 0.75
CA TYR A 371 -13.99 7.38 -0.43
C TYR A 371 -12.56 7.88 -0.52
N LEU A 372 -11.94 8.21 0.62
CA LEU A 372 -10.54 8.63 0.64
C LEU A 372 -9.62 7.46 0.24
N VAL A 373 -9.85 6.25 0.76
CA VAL A 373 -9.08 5.07 0.35
C VAL A 373 -9.37 4.69 -1.10
N GLY A 374 -10.62 4.79 -1.55
CA GLY A 374 -11.02 4.54 -2.94
C GLY A 374 -10.33 5.45 -3.94
N LEU A 375 -10.28 6.77 -3.67
CA LEU A 375 -9.53 7.74 -4.46
C LEU A 375 -8.04 7.38 -4.52
N THR A 376 -7.46 7.06 -3.36
CA THR A 376 -6.03 6.70 -3.25
C THR A 376 -5.71 5.43 -4.04
N ALA A 377 -6.56 4.40 -3.91
CA ALA A 377 -6.43 3.16 -4.66
C ALA A 377 -6.49 3.40 -6.16
N SER A 378 -7.47 4.18 -6.61
CA SER A 378 -7.72 4.41 -8.04
C SER A 378 -6.57 5.20 -8.68
N LEU A 379 -6.13 6.28 -8.04
CA LEU A 379 -5.09 7.15 -8.61
C LEU A 379 -3.70 6.52 -8.61
N PHE A 380 -3.39 5.66 -7.63
CA PHE A 380 -2.01 5.27 -7.36
C PHE A 380 -1.85 3.76 -7.23
N ALA A 381 -2.57 3.09 -6.34
CA ALA A 381 -2.39 1.64 -6.13
C ALA A 381 -2.75 0.82 -7.38
N ALA A 382 -3.75 1.28 -8.15
CA ALA A 382 -4.11 0.73 -9.46
C ALA A 382 -2.90 0.65 -10.39
N TRP A 383 -2.05 1.68 -10.39
CA TRP A 383 -0.83 1.70 -11.18
C TRP A 383 0.30 0.95 -10.49
N TYR A 384 0.67 1.30 -9.26
CA TYR A 384 1.85 0.73 -8.58
C TYR A 384 1.76 -0.76 -8.30
N THR A 385 0.57 -1.24 -7.95
CA THR A 385 0.35 -2.65 -7.61
C THR A 385 -0.20 -3.44 -8.79
N TYR A 386 -1.12 -2.88 -9.58
CA TYR A 386 -1.88 -3.65 -10.57
C TYR A 386 -1.68 -3.23 -12.03
N GLY A 387 -0.79 -2.26 -12.32
CA GLY A 387 -0.63 -1.69 -13.66
C GLY A 387 0.81 -1.73 -14.18
N VAL A 388 1.68 -0.90 -13.62
CA VAL A 388 3.03 -0.63 -14.16
C VAL A 388 3.94 -1.87 -14.17
N ALA A 389 3.67 -2.85 -13.32
CA ALA A 389 4.36 -4.13 -13.31
C ALA A 389 4.29 -4.86 -14.68
N GLY A 390 3.14 -4.79 -15.36
CA GLY A 390 3.00 -5.32 -16.71
C GLY A 390 3.85 -4.57 -17.74
N ALA A 391 3.96 -3.24 -17.60
CA ALA A 391 4.81 -2.43 -18.47
C ALA A 391 6.31 -2.74 -18.29
N PHE A 392 6.76 -3.03 -17.05
CA PHE A 392 8.14 -3.46 -16.79
C PHE A 392 8.52 -4.71 -17.58
N TRP A 393 7.66 -5.74 -17.55
CA TRP A 393 7.93 -6.96 -18.30
C TRP A 393 7.94 -6.74 -19.81
N LEU A 394 6.96 -6.00 -20.33
CA LEU A 394 6.87 -5.69 -21.76
C LEU A 394 8.10 -4.93 -22.24
N HIS A 395 8.52 -3.91 -21.49
CA HIS A 395 9.70 -3.11 -21.79
C HIS A 395 10.99 -3.96 -21.85
N ASP A 396 11.25 -4.75 -20.81
CA ASP A 396 12.44 -5.61 -20.74
C ASP A 396 12.42 -6.66 -21.86
N ALA A 397 11.29 -7.33 -22.08
CA ALA A 397 11.17 -8.34 -23.12
C ALA A 397 11.37 -7.78 -24.54
N TYR A 398 11.04 -6.50 -24.75
CA TYR A 398 11.25 -5.81 -26.02
C TYR A 398 12.71 -5.39 -26.23
N HIS A 399 13.34 -4.78 -25.22
CA HIS A 399 14.69 -4.20 -25.36
C HIS A 399 15.81 -5.24 -25.20
N ASP A 400 15.63 -6.25 -24.35
CA ASP A 400 16.63 -7.29 -24.13
C ASP A 400 16.53 -8.43 -25.17
N GLY A 401 15.38 -8.56 -25.81
CA GLY A 401 15.11 -9.60 -26.79
C GLY A 401 15.08 -9.08 -28.23
N ASP A 402 14.56 -9.91 -29.14
CA ASP A 402 14.37 -9.56 -30.56
C ASP A 402 13.12 -8.67 -30.79
N GLY A 403 12.87 -7.71 -29.89
CA GLY A 403 11.72 -6.82 -29.93
C GLY A 403 10.39 -7.58 -29.95
N TRP A 404 9.52 -7.22 -30.90
CA TRP A 404 8.20 -7.81 -31.08
C TRP A 404 8.21 -9.33 -31.25
N ARG A 405 9.29 -9.92 -31.80
CA ARG A 405 9.39 -11.37 -31.96
C ARG A 405 9.42 -12.10 -30.61
N THR A 406 10.01 -11.48 -29.59
CA THR A 406 10.00 -12.02 -28.22
C THR A 406 8.58 -12.07 -27.67
N TRP A 407 7.77 -11.03 -27.89
CA TRP A 407 6.38 -11.00 -27.46
C TRP A 407 5.55 -12.05 -28.20
N ALA A 408 5.76 -12.24 -29.50
CA ALA A 408 5.09 -13.28 -30.27
C ALA A 408 5.46 -14.69 -29.79
N ARG A 409 6.74 -14.93 -29.46
CA ARG A 409 7.20 -16.22 -28.92
C ARG A 409 6.69 -16.47 -27.50
N LYS A 410 6.69 -15.44 -26.64
CA LYS A 410 6.21 -15.48 -25.26
C LYS A 410 4.80 -14.87 -25.14
N TRP A 411 3.91 -15.21 -26.08
CA TRP A 411 2.58 -14.58 -26.19
C TRP A 411 1.69 -14.70 -24.95
N PRO A 412 1.70 -15.78 -24.13
CA PRO A 412 0.84 -15.85 -22.95
C PRO A 412 1.26 -14.80 -21.91
N GLN A 413 2.57 -14.69 -21.66
CA GLN A 413 3.12 -13.72 -20.71
C GLN A 413 3.01 -12.29 -21.22
N ALA A 414 3.19 -12.06 -22.53
CA ALA A 414 2.97 -10.75 -23.14
C ALA A 414 1.51 -10.31 -23.00
N THR A 415 0.57 -11.22 -23.25
CA THR A 415 -0.87 -10.95 -23.09
C THR A 415 -1.20 -10.65 -21.63
N LEU A 416 -0.71 -11.45 -20.69
CA LEU A 416 -0.95 -11.24 -19.26
C LEU A 416 -0.36 -9.90 -18.77
N SER A 417 0.83 -9.53 -19.25
CA SER A 417 1.48 -8.26 -18.91
C SER A 417 0.72 -7.06 -19.50
N ALA A 418 0.24 -7.17 -20.75
CA ALA A 418 -0.61 -6.16 -21.37
C ALA A 418 -1.95 -6.01 -20.64
N LEU A 419 -2.61 -7.11 -20.29
CA LEU A 419 -3.84 -7.12 -19.49
C LEU A 419 -3.61 -6.54 -18.10
N THR A 420 -2.44 -6.77 -17.49
CA THR A 420 -2.07 -6.15 -16.21
C THR A 420 -2.02 -4.63 -16.35
N PHE A 421 -1.31 -4.11 -17.37
CA PHE A 421 -1.26 -2.68 -17.60
C PHE A 421 -2.65 -2.06 -17.85
N LEU A 422 -3.49 -2.74 -18.63
CA LEU A 422 -4.87 -2.32 -18.89
C LEU A 422 -5.78 -2.42 -17.65
N ALA A 423 -5.56 -3.41 -16.78
CA ALA A 423 -6.30 -3.55 -15.53
C ALA A 423 -6.02 -2.36 -14.60
N GLY A 424 -4.75 -1.94 -14.47
CA GLY A 424 -4.41 -0.71 -13.74
C GLY A 424 -5.09 0.53 -14.31
N ALA A 425 -5.12 0.68 -15.64
CA ALA A 425 -5.82 1.77 -16.31
C ALA A 425 -7.33 1.75 -16.05
N PHE A 426 -7.95 0.58 -16.15
CA PHE A 426 -9.38 0.39 -15.88
C PHE A 426 -9.74 0.68 -14.42
N ILE A 427 -8.97 0.15 -13.46
CA ILE A 427 -9.17 0.41 -12.03
C ILE A 427 -9.02 1.90 -11.73
N CYS A 428 -8.05 2.57 -12.35
CA CYS A 428 -7.89 4.01 -12.23
C CYS A 428 -9.12 4.79 -12.70
N VAL A 429 -9.57 4.57 -13.93
CA VAL A 429 -10.68 5.33 -14.53
C VAL A 429 -12.00 5.02 -13.85
N ALA A 430 -12.36 3.74 -13.73
CA ALA A 430 -13.63 3.33 -13.13
C ALA A 430 -13.68 3.64 -11.63
N GLY A 431 -12.55 3.49 -10.92
CA GLY A 431 -12.45 3.79 -9.50
C GLY A 431 -12.50 5.28 -9.19
N LEU A 432 -11.87 6.12 -10.03
CA LEU A 432 -12.01 7.58 -9.94
C LEU A 432 -13.46 8.00 -10.16
N TYR A 433 -14.10 7.49 -11.21
CA TYR A 433 -15.51 7.78 -11.46
C TYR A 433 -16.39 7.39 -10.27
N ALA A 434 -16.22 6.17 -9.74
CA ALA A 434 -17.02 5.68 -8.63
C ALA A 434 -16.80 6.49 -7.34
N SER A 435 -15.53 6.83 -7.03
CA SER A 435 -15.19 7.60 -5.84
C SER A 435 -15.70 9.03 -5.92
N ILE A 436 -15.52 9.71 -7.07
CA ILE A 436 -16.00 11.08 -7.28
C ILE A 436 -17.54 11.11 -7.22
N LYS A 437 -18.21 10.18 -7.91
CA LYS A 437 -19.68 10.09 -7.88
C LYS A 437 -20.20 9.84 -6.46
N GLY A 438 -19.59 8.91 -5.72
CA GLY A 438 -19.92 8.64 -4.32
C GLY A 438 -19.75 9.85 -3.42
N ILE A 439 -18.65 10.60 -3.57
CA ILE A 439 -18.42 11.84 -2.81
C ILE A 439 -19.50 12.89 -3.13
N VAL A 440 -19.78 13.12 -4.41
CA VAL A 440 -20.80 14.09 -4.85
C VAL A 440 -22.18 13.73 -4.32
N ASP A 441 -22.56 12.46 -4.38
CA ASP A 441 -23.86 12.00 -3.89
C ASP A 441 -23.96 12.08 -2.37
N ALA A 442 -22.87 11.83 -1.65
CA ALA A 442 -22.81 11.97 -0.20
C ALA A 442 -22.99 13.42 0.26
N TYR A 443 -22.36 14.38 -0.44
CA TYR A 443 -22.58 15.81 -0.18
C TYR A 443 -23.98 16.28 -0.57
N ASN A 444 -24.50 15.85 -1.72
CA ASN A 444 -25.85 16.25 -2.19
C ASN A 444 -26.97 15.69 -1.31
N SER A 445 -26.80 14.49 -0.76
CA SER A 445 -27.76 13.88 0.16
C SER A 445 -27.71 14.43 1.58
N GLY A 446 -26.70 15.24 1.91
CA GLY A 446 -26.46 15.72 3.27
C GLY A 446 -26.00 14.64 4.25
N SER A 447 -25.54 13.48 3.74
CA SER A 447 -24.97 12.43 4.59
C SER A 447 -23.59 12.79 5.15
N VAL A 448 -22.95 13.82 4.60
CA VAL A 448 -21.70 14.40 5.09
C VAL A 448 -21.89 15.89 5.33
N PRO A 449 -21.47 16.42 6.48
CA PRO A 449 -21.46 17.86 6.71
C PRO A 449 -20.50 18.57 5.74
N PRO A 450 -20.70 19.87 5.45
CA PRO A 450 -19.77 20.64 4.63
C PRO A 450 -18.32 20.48 5.10
N ALA A 451 -17.38 20.42 4.15
CA ALA A 451 -15.97 20.34 4.50
C ALA A 451 -15.56 21.51 5.42
N PHE A 452 -14.73 21.22 6.42
CA PHE A 452 -14.30 22.18 7.45
C PHE A 452 -15.41 22.71 8.37
N SER A 453 -16.61 22.12 8.35
CA SER A 453 -17.67 22.48 9.29
C SER A 453 -17.66 21.60 10.54
N CYS A 454 -18.30 22.17 11.56
CA CYS A 454 -18.87 21.48 12.70
C CYS A 454 -20.40 21.61 12.53
#